data_AF-A0A7L3M5M5-F1
#
_entry.id   AF-A0A7L3M5M5-F1
#
_cell.length_a   1.000
_cell.length_b   1.000
_cell.length_c   1.000
_cell.angle_alpha   90.00
_cell.angle_beta   90.00
_cell.angle_gamma   90.00
#
_symmetry.space_group_name_H-M   'P 1'
#
loop_
_entity.id
_entity.type
_entity.pdbx_description
1 polymer ?
#
loop_
_entity_poly.entity_id
_entity_poly.type
_entity_poly.pdbx_seq_one_letter_code
_entity_poly.pdbx_strand_id
1 'polypeptide(L)'
;DRERQHAHIGIMVEYGIALMSKLDGINRHSFNNFRLRVGINHGPVIAGVIGARKPQYDIWGNTVNVASRMESTGELGKIQVNLGALQCPRRYF
;
A
#
# COMPACT_ATOMS: atom_id res chain seq x y z
N ASP A 1 16.09 14.79 -4.13
CA ASP A 1 14.81 14.51 -3.44
C ASP A 1 13.74 13.76 -4.23
N ARG A 2 13.47 14.03 -5.52
CA ARG A 2 12.49 13.23 -6.29
C ARG A 2 12.86 11.77 -6.50
N GLU A 3 14.14 11.45 -6.65
CA GLU A 3 14.61 10.05 -6.78
C GLU A 3 14.37 9.22 -5.51
N ARG A 4 14.52 9.81 -4.31
CA ARG A 4 14.18 9.13 -3.05
C ARG A 4 12.68 8.84 -2.95
N GLN A 5 11.83 9.79 -3.36
CA GLN A 5 10.38 9.58 -3.38
C GLN A 5 9.99 8.43 -4.32
N HIS A 6 10.59 8.36 -5.52
CA HIS A 6 10.38 7.27 -6.46
C HIS A 6 10.89 5.92 -5.93
N ALA A 7 12.01 5.90 -5.22
CA ALA A 7 12.51 4.70 -4.58
C ALA A 7 11.55 4.16 -3.50
N HIS A 8 10.95 5.05 -2.68
CA HIS A 8 10.01 4.63 -1.64
C HIS A 8 8.75 3.99 -2.23
N ILE A 9 8.25 4.51 -3.36
CA ILE A 9 7.10 3.93 -4.06
C ILE A 9 7.46 2.52 -4.57
N GLY A 10 8.65 2.35 -5.16
CA GLY A 10 9.14 1.04 -5.61
C GLY A 10 9.17 0.01 -4.48
N ILE A 11 9.73 0.39 -3.32
CA ILE A 11 9.79 -0.47 -2.12
C ILE A 11 8.37 -0.85 -1.66
N MET A 12 7.42 0.09 -1.66
CA MET A 12 6.04 -0.20 -1.26
C MET A 12 5.33 -1.17 -2.21
N VAL A 13 5.62 -1.08 -3.52
CA VAL A 13 5.10 -2.03 -4.52
C VAL A 13 5.73 -3.41 -4.31
N GLU A 14 7.05 -3.50 -4.15
CA GLU A 14 7.76 -4.75 -3.87
C GLU A 14 7.24 -5.41 -2.58
N TYR A 15 6.98 -4.62 -1.54
CA TYR A 15 6.38 -5.10 -0.30
C TYR A 15 4.96 -5.64 -0.53
N GLY A 16 4.13 -4.95 -1.32
CA GLY A 16 2.79 -5.44 -1.68
C GLY A 16 2.83 -6.78 -2.43
N ILE A 17 3.77 -6.94 -3.36
CA ILE A 17 3.99 -8.21 -4.09
C ILE A 17 4.41 -9.31 -3.11
N ALA A 18 5.35 -9.03 -2.21
CA ALA A 18 5.80 -9.99 -1.21
C ALA A 18 4.67 -10.45 -0.28
N LEU A 19 3.74 -9.55 0.10
CA LEU A 19 2.55 -9.91 0.87
C LEU A 19 1.63 -10.87 0.12
N MET A 20 1.42 -10.65 -1.19
CA MET A 20 0.62 -11.55 -2.02
C MET A 20 1.24 -12.95 -2.07
N SER A 21 2.55 -13.04 -2.34
CA SER A 21 3.26 -14.33 -2.35
C SER A 21 3.22 -15.03 -0.98
N LYS A 22 3.25 -14.26 0.12
CA LYS A 22 3.15 -14.83 1.45
C LYS A 22 1.74 -15.35 1.74
N LEU A 23 0.71 -14.65 1.26
CA LEU A 23 -0.68 -15.09 1.39
C LEU A 23 -0.93 -16.40 0.62
N ASP A 24 -0.31 -16.59 -0.55
CA ASP A 24 -0.35 -17.86 -1.27
C ASP A 24 0.22 -19.00 -0.43
N GLY A 25 1.31 -18.74 0.30
CA GLY A 25 1.88 -19.69 1.26
C GLY A 25 0.92 -20.02 2.40
N ILE A 26 0.18 -19.04 2.92
CA ILE A 26 -0.84 -19.25 3.98
C ILE A 26 -2.00 -20.07 3.43
N ASN A 27 -2.50 -19.74 2.23
CA ASN A 27 -3.60 -20.46 1.59
C ASN A 27 -3.28 -21.95 1.39
N ARG A 28 -2.02 -22.32 1.13
CA ARG A 28 -1.61 -23.74 1.04
C ARG A 28 -1.74 -24.52 2.34
N HIS A 29 -1.64 -23.85 3.49
CA HIS A 29 -1.66 -24.48 4.82
C HIS A 29 -2.94 -24.15 5.59
N SER A 30 -3.88 -23.47 4.96
CA SER A 30 -5.17 -23.10 5.55
C SER A 30 -6.29 -23.68 4.72
N PHE A 31 -7.41 -24.04 5.35
CA PHE A 31 -8.63 -24.46 4.63
C PHE A 31 -9.42 -23.26 4.06
N ASN A 32 -8.74 -22.15 3.79
CA ASN A 32 -9.32 -20.90 3.33
C ASN A 32 -8.61 -20.43 2.05
N ASN A 33 -9.33 -19.63 1.25
CA ASN A 33 -8.78 -18.96 0.07
C ASN A 33 -8.82 -17.45 0.28
N PHE A 34 -7.85 -16.94 1.04
CA PHE A 34 -7.71 -15.52 1.27
C PHE A 34 -7.24 -14.82 -0.01
N ARG A 35 -7.86 -13.69 -0.34
CA ARG A 35 -7.43 -12.82 -1.44
C ARG A 35 -7.06 -11.46 -0.89
N LEU A 36 -5.91 -10.96 -1.30
CA LEU A 36 -5.43 -9.63 -0.93
C LEU A 36 -5.80 -8.61 -1.99
N ARG A 37 -6.17 -7.42 -1.55
CA ARG A 37 -6.32 -6.24 -2.41
C ARG A 37 -5.52 -5.11 -1.80
N VAL A 38 -4.80 -4.37 -2.63
CA VAL A 38 -3.85 -3.35 -2.17
C VAL A 38 -4.04 -2.07 -2.97
N GLY A 39 -4.18 -0.94 -2.28
CA GLY A 39 -4.18 0.40 -2.88
C GLY A 39 -2.94 1.18 -2.43
N ILE A 40 -2.20 1.76 -3.37
CA ILE A 40 -0.98 2.53 -3.11
C ILE A 40 -1.12 3.94 -3.67
N ASN A 41 -0.92 4.93 -2.82
CA ASN A 41 -0.85 6.33 -3.20
C ASN A 41 0.30 7.03 -2.47
N HIS A 42 0.83 8.09 -3.07
CA HIS A 42 1.91 8.91 -2.52
C HIS A 42 1.49 10.39 -2.47
N GLY A 43 1.97 11.09 -1.46
CA GLY A 43 1.66 12.50 -1.24
C GLY A 43 1.94 12.94 0.21
N PRO A 44 1.71 14.22 0.53
CA PRO A 44 1.85 14.72 1.89
C PRO A 44 0.84 14.05 2.82
N VAL A 45 1.26 13.83 4.08
CA VAL A 45 0.43 13.22 5.13
C VAL A 45 0.56 13.99 6.43
N ILE A 46 -0.43 13.85 7.29
CA ILE A 46 -0.36 14.27 8.69
C ILE A 46 -0.10 13.00 9.51
N ALA A 47 0.83 13.04 10.44
CA ALA A 47 1.10 11.92 11.32
C ALA A 47 1.31 12.41 12.75
N GLY A 48 0.92 11.59 13.73
CA GLY A 48 1.03 11.95 15.13
C GLY A 48 0.57 10.84 16.06
N VAL A 49 0.66 11.11 17.36
CA VAL A 49 0.16 10.19 18.39
C VAL A 49 -1.22 10.65 18.84
N ILE A 50 -2.20 9.77 18.76
CA ILE A 50 -3.58 10.00 19.22
C ILE A 50 -3.90 9.16 20.46
N GLY A 51 -4.74 9.69 21.34
CA GLY A 51 -5.29 9.00 22.50
C GLY A 51 -4.53 9.31 23.80
N ALA A 52 -5.29 9.69 24.84
CA ALA A 52 -4.71 10.05 26.14
C ALA A 52 -4.38 8.83 27.01
N ARG A 53 -5.20 7.76 26.97
CA ARG A 53 -5.01 6.56 27.82
C ARG A 53 -4.25 5.43 27.13
N LYS A 54 -4.33 5.35 25.81
CA LYS A 54 -3.63 4.37 24.98
C LYS A 54 -3.09 5.10 23.74
N PRO A 55 -1.93 5.76 23.87
CA PRO A 55 -1.35 6.52 22.77
C PRO A 55 -1.01 5.59 21.61
N GLN A 56 -1.47 5.93 20.40
CA GLN A 56 -1.20 5.20 19.17
C GLN A 56 -0.67 6.15 18.11
N TYR A 57 0.42 5.78 17.45
CA TYR A 57 0.90 6.50 16.27
C TYR A 57 0.02 6.19 15.07
N ASP A 58 -0.43 7.23 14.38
CA ASP A 58 -1.35 7.10 13.26
C ASP A 58 -1.09 8.17 12.18
N ILE A 59 -1.54 7.91 10.95
CA ILE A 59 -1.29 8.72 9.75
C ILE A 59 -2.60 9.00 9.02
N TRP A 60 -2.90 10.27 8.79
CA TRP A 60 -4.17 10.73 8.22
C TRP A 60 -3.96 11.71 7.06
N GLY A 61 -5.05 12.04 6.37
CA GLY A 61 -5.10 13.08 5.35
C GLY A 61 -5.58 12.58 3.99
N ASN A 62 -5.66 13.50 3.02
CA ASN A 62 -6.24 13.17 1.71
C ASN A 62 -5.46 12.07 0.98
N THR A 63 -4.13 12.04 1.09
CA THR A 63 -3.29 10.99 0.50
C THR A 63 -3.67 9.60 0.98
N VAL A 64 -3.95 9.44 2.28
CA VAL A 64 -4.40 8.18 2.90
C VAL A 64 -5.82 7.84 2.45
N ASN A 65 -6.72 8.83 2.39
CA ASN A 65 -8.08 8.62 1.90
C ASN A 65 -8.11 8.16 0.43
N VAL A 66 -7.21 8.69 -0.41
CA VAL A 66 -7.05 8.22 -1.80
C VAL A 66 -6.52 6.79 -1.83
N ALA A 67 -5.49 6.46 -1.04
CA ALA A 67 -4.98 5.08 -0.95
C ALA A 67 -6.08 4.08 -0.51
N SER A 68 -6.88 4.47 0.47
CA SER A 68 -8.04 3.69 0.94
C SER A 68 -9.09 3.52 -0.16
N ARG A 69 -9.43 4.58 -0.90
CA ARG A 69 -10.34 4.47 -2.05
C ARG A 69 -9.79 3.51 -3.10
N MET A 70 -8.52 3.62 -3.44
CA MET A 70 -7.85 2.74 -4.39
C MET A 70 -7.85 1.28 -3.96
N GLU A 71 -7.70 0.98 -2.66
CA GLU A 71 -7.92 -0.38 -2.17
C GLU A 71 -9.39 -0.76 -2.37
N SER A 72 -10.33 0.05 -1.90
CA SER A 72 -11.75 -0.30 -1.91
C SER A 72 -12.34 -0.49 -3.32
N THR A 73 -11.87 0.28 -4.31
CA THR A 73 -12.28 0.20 -5.71
C THR A 73 -11.41 -0.76 -6.54
N GLY A 74 -10.34 -1.30 -5.93
CA GLY A 74 -9.42 -2.20 -6.62
C GLY A 74 -10.02 -3.58 -6.85
N GLU A 75 -9.37 -4.32 -7.74
CA GLU A 75 -9.70 -5.73 -7.97
C GLU A 75 -9.01 -6.64 -6.94
N LEU A 76 -9.69 -7.71 -6.55
CA LEU A 76 -9.14 -8.72 -5.65
C LEU A 76 -7.95 -9.43 -6.32
N GLY A 77 -6.86 -9.62 -5.58
CA GLY A 77 -5.61 -10.20 -6.07
C GLY A 77 -4.72 -9.21 -6.83
N LYS A 78 -5.06 -7.92 -6.87
CA LYS A 78 -4.29 -6.89 -7.59
C LYS A 78 -3.85 -5.74 -6.68
N ILE A 79 -2.79 -5.08 -7.11
CA ILE A 79 -2.28 -3.83 -6.53
C ILE A 79 -2.69 -2.69 -7.45
N GLN A 80 -3.46 -1.74 -6.94
CA GLN A 80 -3.82 -0.51 -7.67
C GLN A 80 -2.89 0.62 -7.24
N VAL A 81 -2.22 1.25 -8.20
CA VAL A 81 -1.28 2.36 -7.97
C VAL A 81 -1.71 3.58 -8.78
N ASN A 82 -1.63 4.78 -8.20
CA ASN A 82 -2.02 6.01 -8.89
C ASN A 82 -0.95 6.38 -9.93
N LEU A 83 -1.33 6.82 -11.13
CA LEU A 83 -0.41 7.20 -12.20
C LEU A 83 0.55 8.34 -11.79
N GLY A 84 0.14 9.22 -10.87
CA GLY A 84 1.04 10.23 -10.30
C GLY A 84 2.23 9.63 -9.53
N ALA A 85 2.09 8.41 -9.02
CA ALA A 85 3.17 7.64 -8.39
C ALA A 85 3.99 6.81 -9.41
N LEU A 86 3.49 6.66 -10.65
CA LEU A 86 4.15 5.91 -11.73
C LEU A 86 5.13 6.74 -12.56
N GLN A 87 5.45 7.97 -12.16
CA GLN A 87 6.55 8.73 -12.77
C GLN A 87 7.95 8.26 -12.30
N CYS A 88 8.03 7.03 -11.77
CA CYS A 88 9.26 6.27 -11.56
C CYS A 88 9.57 5.47 -12.86
N PRO A 89 10.79 5.50 -13.41
CA PRO A 89 11.07 4.94 -14.73
C PRO A 89 10.78 3.43 -14.81
N ARG A 90 10.06 3.05 -15.89
CA ARG A 90 9.82 1.69 -16.43
C ARG A 90 10.85 0.62 -16.01
N ARG A 91 10.69 0.01 -14.84
CA ARG A 91 11.47 -1.20 -14.50
C ARG A 91 10.65 -2.36 -13.92
N TYR A 92 9.34 -2.19 -13.77
CA TYR A 92 8.50 -3.14 -13.02
C TYR A 92 7.13 -3.42 -13.65
N PHE A 93 6.95 -3.14 -14.94
CA PHE A 93 5.86 -3.71 -15.74
C PHE A 93 6.43 -4.62 -16.80
#